data_AF-A0A919UBW3-F1
#
_entry.id   AF-A0A919UBW3-F1
#
_cell.length_a   1.000
_cell.length_b   1.000
_cell.length_c   1.000
_cell.angle_alpha   90.00
_cell.angle_beta   90.00
_cell.angle_gamma   90.00
#
_symmetry.space_group_name_H-M   'P 1'
#
loop_
_entity.id
_entity.type
_entity.pdbx_description
1 polymer ?
#
loop_
_entity_poly.entity_id
_entity_poly.type
_entity_poly.pdbx_seq_one_letter_code
_entity_poly.pdbx_strand_id
1 'polypeptide(L)'
;MAAECGIDDCGVLAIGRCRDCGSAFCMSHQGRNPATGDGYAALCEPCAARRHAAAAGAARNVGPVQRPGDEPRWVMSGQAVRDLVAKGVPGRPVIEQRRRTVKLRFGGERVEIDEIEVGTLWVAGRFEWTQPVDGVAETREWNTGLLAEPRGGYPVASLRQAVARCRVNEHGVTLVRDGGAELEARAVPLIAQAVRRLLDRPEKPSGAGRAHAS
;
A
#
# COMPACT_ATOMS: atom_id res chain seq x y z
N MET A 1 0.41 -36.11 -2.41
CA MET A 1 -0.05 -36.52 -1.07
C MET A 1 -0.48 -35.25 -0.34
N ALA A 2 -1.69 -35.21 0.22
CA ALA A 2 -2.11 -34.09 1.05
C ALA A 2 -1.25 -34.10 2.32
N ALA A 3 -0.68 -32.96 2.69
CA ALA A 3 0.12 -32.84 3.90
C ALA A 3 -0.83 -32.80 5.11
N GLU A 4 -0.43 -33.42 6.22
CA GLU A 4 -1.12 -33.29 7.49
C GLU A 4 -0.80 -31.94 8.13
N CYS A 5 -1.73 -31.43 8.94
CA CYS A 5 -1.55 -30.24 9.73
C CYS A 5 -0.44 -30.46 10.77
N GLY A 6 0.61 -29.64 10.69
CA GLY A 6 1.76 -29.68 11.61
C GLY A 6 1.60 -28.72 12.79
N ILE A 7 0.36 -28.46 13.21
CA ILE A 7 0.03 -27.66 14.39
C ILE A 7 -0.65 -28.59 15.39
N ASP A 8 -0.03 -28.72 16.57
CA ASP A 8 -0.49 -29.52 17.71
C ASP A 8 -0.85 -30.98 17.36
N ASP A 9 -0.18 -31.54 16.35
CA ASP A 9 -0.37 -32.91 15.85
C ASP A 9 -1.85 -33.32 15.67
N CYS A 10 -2.70 -32.41 15.21
CA CYS A 10 -4.15 -32.67 15.16
C CYS A 10 -4.58 -33.72 14.13
N GLY A 11 -3.66 -34.21 13.28
CA GLY A 11 -3.91 -35.28 12.31
C GLY A 11 -4.87 -34.93 11.16
N VAL A 12 -5.36 -33.68 11.11
CA VAL A 12 -6.27 -33.22 10.05
C VAL A 12 -5.47 -32.85 8.81
N LEU A 13 -6.04 -33.10 7.63
CA LEU A 13 -5.46 -32.65 6.36
C LEU A 13 -5.29 -31.12 6.33
N ALA A 14 -4.10 -30.68 5.92
CA ALA A 14 -3.80 -29.28 5.79
C ALA A 14 -4.50 -28.66 4.57
N ILE A 15 -4.96 -27.42 4.74
CA ILE A 15 -5.53 -26.58 3.67
C ILE A 15 -4.51 -25.60 3.09
N GLY A 16 -3.39 -25.40 3.79
CA GLY A 16 -2.35 -24.45 3.38
C GLY A 16 -1.08 -24.55 4.23
N ARG A 17 -0.11 -23.69 3.92
CA ARG A 17 1.13 -23.51 4.70
C ARG A 17 1.22 -22.10 5.21
N CYS A 18 1.63 -21.94 6.46
CA CYS A 18 1.81 -20.64 7.07
C CYS A 18 3.01 -19.94 6.44
N ARG A 19 2.83 -18.70 5.97
CA ARG A 19 3.92 -17.91 5.38
C ARG A 19 5.03 -17.55 6.36
N ASP A 20 4.74 -17.54 7.67
CA ASP A 20 5.70 -17.12 8.70
C ASP A 20 6.58 -18.26 9.19
N CYS A 21 6.01 -19.43 9.44
CA CYS A 21 6.73 -20.57 10.00
C CYS A 21 6.85 -21.77 9.06
N GLY A 22 6.23 -21.72 7.87
CA GLY A 22 6.24 -22.81 6.89
C GLY A 22 5.37 -24.03 7.25
N SER A 23 4.87 -24.11 8.49
CA SER A 23 4.03 -25.21 8.98
C SER A 23 2.75 -25.34 8.17
N ALA A 24 2.38 -26.57 7.83
CA ALA A 24 1.08 -26.88 7.24
C ALA A 24 -0.03 -26.72 8.30
N PHE A 25 -1.18 -26.17 7.94
CA PHE A 25 -2.30 -25.96 8.87
C PHE A 25 -3.65 -26.36 8.27
N CYS A 26 -4.59 -26.82 9.09
CA CYS A 26 -5.97 -27.15 8.72
C CYS A 26 -6.92 -25.96 8.97
N MET A 27 -8.19 -26.09 8.59
CA MET A 27 -9.20 -25.02 8.76
C MET A 27 -9.42 -24.59 10.22
N SER A 28 -9.25 -25.50 11.18
CA SER A 28 -9.35 -25.19 12.61
C SER A 28 -8.14 -24.41 13.12
N HIS A 29 -6.95 -24.70 12.57
CA HIS A 29 -5.70 -24.00 12.88
C HIS A 29 -5.41 -22.86 11.90
N GLN A 30 -6.39 -22.46 11.08
CA GLN A 30 -6.28 -21.27 10.26
C GLN A 30 -6.37 -20.05 11.15
N GLY A 31 -5.40 -19.14 11.02
CA GLY A 31 -5.43 -17.87 11.74
C GLY A 31 -6.63 -17.05 11.31
N ARG A 32 -7.27 -16.36 12.27
CA ARG A 32 -8.46 -15.53 12.01
C ARG A 32 -8.22 -14.08 12.39
N ASN A 33 -8.92 -13.19 11.70
CA ASN A 33 -9.03 -11.80 12.09
C ASN A 33 -10.00 -11.69 13.29
N PRO A 34 -9.57 -11.23 14.47
CA PRO A 34 -10.45 -11.12 15.64
C PRO A 34 -11.56 -10.07 15.47
N ALA A 35 -11.40 -9.11 14.56
CA ALA A 35 -12.40 -8.06 14.32
C ALA A 35 -13.53 -8.52 13.37
N THR A 36 -13.20 -9.36 12.38
CA THR A 36 -14.16 -9.76 11.33
C THR A 36 -14.51 -11.25 11.34
N GLY A 37 -13.71 -12.08 12.01
CA GLY A 37 -13.86 -13.54 12.03
C GLY A 37 -13.26 -14.25 10.80
N ASP A 38 -12.85 -13.50 9.79
CA ASP A 38 -12.35 -14.03 8.52
C ASP A 38 -11.03 -14.80 8.71
N GLY A 39 -10.89 -15.90 7.98
CA GLY A 39 -9.66 -16.69 7.94
C GLY A 39 -8.59 -16.03 7.08
N TYR A 40 -7.34 -16.06 7.56
CA TYR A 40 -6.16 -15.70 6.78
C TYR A 40 -5.74 -16.90 5.93
N ALA A 41 -5.78 -16.77 4.60
CA ALA A 41 -5.45 -17.87 3.68
C ALA A 41 -4.03 -18.45 3.85
N ALA A 42 -3.09 -17.66 4.38
CA ALA A 42 -1.67 -18.02 4.48
C ALA A 42 -1.08 -17.90 5.91
N LEU A 43 -1.91 -17.93 6.96
CA LEU A 43 -1.43 -17.87 8.35
C LEU A 43 -2.06 -18.98 9.19
N CYS A 44 -1.23 -19.66 9.99
CA CYS A 44 -1.74 -20.51 11.05
C CYS A 44 -2.15 -19.68 12.26
N GLU A 45 -3.01 -20.25 13.10
CA GLU A 45 -3.55 -19.64 14.31
C GLU A 45 -2.44 -19.12 15.26
N PRO A 46 -1.36 -19.87 15.55
CA PRO A 46 -0.29 -19.37 16.43
C PRO A 46 0.44 -18.16 15.86
N CYS A 47 0.69 -18.12 14.55
CA CYS A 47 1.33 -16.98 13.89
C CYS A 47 0.39 -15.78 13.82
N ALA A 48 -0.90 -15.99 13.56
CA ALA A 48 -1.90 -14.94 13.61
C ALA A 48 -2.03 -14.36 15.03
N ALA A 49 -2.12 -15.21 16.06
CA ALA A 49 -2.15 -14.82 17.46
C ALA A 49 -0.88 -14.03 17.84
N ARG A 50 0.32 -14.47 17.43
CA ARG A 50 1.55 -13.68 17.63
C ARG A 50 1.52 -12.34 16.92
N ARG A 51 1.01 -12.27 15.69
CA ARG A 51 0.85 -10.99 14.95
C ARG A 51 -0.13 -10.07 15.64
N HIS A 52 -1.24 -10.60 16.15
CA HIS A 52 -2.24 -9.83 16.90
C HIS A 52 -1.72 -9.39 18.26
N ALA A 53 -1.02 -10.26 18.97
CA ALA A 53 -0.37 -9.93 20.24
C ALA A 53 0.76 -8.91 20.04
N ALA A 54 1.52 -9.00 18.94
CA ALA A 54 2.50 -7.99 18.56
C ALA A 54 1.82 -6.69 18.15
N ALA A 55 0.65 -6.73 17.49
CA ALA A 55 -0.13 -5.54 17.14
C ALA A 55 -0.81 -4.91 18.37
N ALA A 56 -1.29 -5.70 19.32
CA ALA A 56 -1.90 -5.25 20.57
C ALA A 56 -0.85 -4.81 21.60
N GLY A 57 0.30 -5.50 21.62
CA GLY A 57 1.50 -5.14 22.36
C GLY A 57 2.19 -3.92 21.78
N ALA A 58 2.20 -3.77 20.45
CA ALA A 58 2.53 -2.51 19.80
C ALA A 58 1.41 -1.48 19.97
N ALA A 59 0.13 -1.81 20.17
CA ALA A 59 -0.88 -0.81 20.52
C ALA A 59 -0.74 -0.35 21.99
N ARG A 60 -0.20 -1.19 22.87
CA ARG A 60 0.12 -0.86 24.28
C ARG A 60 1.52 -0.23 24.46
N ASN A 61 2.48 -0.56 23.60
CA ASN A 61 3.83 0.04 23.55
C ASN A 61 3.99 1.10 22.45
N VAL A 62 2.96 1.34 21.65
CA VAL A 62 2.64 2.65 21.08
C VAL A 62 1.86 3.39 22.17
N GLY A 63 2.51 3.53 23.33
CA GLY A 63 2.53 4.85 23.94
C GLY A 63 3.02 5.81 22.85
N PRO A 64 2.52 7.06 22.81
CA PRO A 64 2.75 7.94 21.69
C PRO A 64 4.24 7.89 21.32
N VAL A 65 4.56 7.73 20.03
CA VAL A 65 5.90 8.05 19.54
C VAL A 65 6.02 9.59 19.62
N GLN A 66 6.00 10.09 20.85
CA GLN A 66 6.35 11.41 21.28
C GLN A 66 7.84 11.33 21.57
N ARG A 67 8.63 11.87 20.66
CA ARG A 67 9.84 12.55 21.13
C ARG A 67 9.35 13.68 22.05
N PRO A 68 10.02 13.95 23.18
CA PRO A 68 9.70 15.12 23.99
C PRO A 68 9.86 16.36 23.09
N GLY A 69 8.74 16.97 22.68
CA GLY A 69 8.70 18.15 21.81
C GLY A 69 7.80 18.06 20.57
N ASP A 70 7.39 16.88 20.12
CA ASP A 70 6.53 16.74 18.93
C ASP A 70 5.04 16.69 19.31
N GLU A 71 4.36 17.84 19.22
CA GLU A 71 2.91 17.88 19.11
C GLU A 71 2.45 16.97 17.95
N PRO A 72 1.30 16.27 18.08
CA PRO A 72 0.75 15.45 17.01
C PRO A 72 0.34 16.34 15.82
N ARG A 73 1.30 16.66 14.95
CA ARG A 73 1.04 17.24 13.63
C ARG A 73 0.51 16.14 12.73
N TRP A 74 -0.82 16.07 12.66
CA TRP A 74 -1.53 15.33 11.62
C TRP A 74 -1.02 15.80 10.25
N VAL A 75 -0.36 14.92 9.51
CA VAL A 75 0.09 15.23 8.16
C VAL A 75 -1.10 15.11 7.25
N MET A 76 -1.64 16.27 6.86
CA MET A 76 -2.76 16.26 5.93
C MET A 76 -2.29 15.95 4.53
N SER A 77 -2.93 15.02 3.82
CA SER A 77 -2.49 14.60 2.48
C SER A 77 -2.29 15.79 1.54
N GLY A 78 -3.23 16.74 1.52
CA GLY A 78 -3.09 17.98 0.76
C GLY A 78 -1.96 18.89 1.27
N GLN A 79 -1.71 18.94 2.57
CA GLN A 79 -0.60 19.71 3.14
C GLN A 79 0.75 19.05 2.83
N ALA A 80 0.87 17.73 2.97
CA ALA A 80 2.06 16.98 2.59
C ALA A 80 2.40 17.15 1.11
N VAL A 81 1.40 17.12 0.22
CA VAL A 81 1.62 17.43 -1.21
C VAL A 81 2.18 18.84 -1.37
N ARG A 82 1.58 19.85 -0.74
CA ARG A 82 2.08 21.24 -0.78
C ARG A 82 3.51 21.35 -0.25
N ASP A 83 3.80 20.69 0.87
CA ASP A 83 5.12 20.73 1.50
C ASP A 83 6.18 20.02 0.64
N LEU A 84 5.82 18.89 0.01
CA LEU A 84 6.70 18.17 -0.92
C LEU A 84 7.02 19.02 -2.15
N VAL A 85 6.01 19.71 -2.71
CA VAL A 85 6.18 20.64 -3.84
C VAL A 85 7.04 21.84 -3.42
N ALA A 86 6.76 22.45 -2.27
CA ALA A 86 7.51 23.61 -1.76
C ALA A 86 8.99 23.27 -1.48
N LYS A 87 9.27 22.04 -1.04
CA LYS A 87 10.63 21.51 -0.85
C LYS A 87 11.30 21.00 -2.14
N GLY A 88 10.64 21.14 -3.29
CA GLY A 88 11.17 20.66 -4.57
C GLY A 88 11.39 19.14 -4.62
N VAL A 89 10.71 18.36 -3.78
CA VAL A 89 10.84 16.90 -3.79
C VAL A 89 10.23 16.39 -5.10
N PRO A 90 10.99 15.70 -5.96
CA PRO A 90 10.50 15.33 -7.28
C PRO A 90 9.39 14.29 -7.15
N GLY A 91 8.20 14.66 -7.60
CA GLY A 91 7.12 13.70 -7.85
C GLY A 91 7.31 13.01 -9.19
N ARG A 92 6.64 11.88 -9.41
CA ARG A 92 6.62 11.19 -10.69
C ARG A 92 5.29 11.42 -11.40
N PRO A 93 5.28 11.61 -12.74
CA PRO A 93 4.04 11.68 -13.49
C PRO A 93 3.29 10.36 -13.35
N VAL A 94 1.97 10.47 -13.25
CA VAL A 94 1.07 9.35 -13.08
C VAL A 94 0.32 9.12 -14.38
N ILE A 95 0.52 7.96 -14.98
CA ILE A 95 -0.16 7.58 -16.22
C ILE A 95 -1.29 6.61 -15.89
N GLU A 96 -2.51 6.97 -16.28
CA GLU A 96 -3.68 6.10 -16.28
C GLU A 96 -3.86 5.51 -17.68
N GLN A 97 -3.83 4.18 -17.78
CA GLN A 97 -4.19 3.46 -19.00
C GLN A 97 -5.69 3.20 -19.02
N ARG A 98 -6.42 3.86 -19.91
CA ARG A 98 -7.86 3.65 -20.12
C ARG A 98 -8.08 2.78 -21.34
N ARG A 99 -8.76 1.65 -21.14
CA ARG A 99 -9.21 0.79 -22.24
C ARG A 99 -10.54 1.30 -22.75
N ARG A 100 -10.62 1.62 -24.03
CA ARG A 100 -11.89 1.88 -24.71
C ARG A 100 -12.10 0.86 -25.83
N THR A 101 -13.28 0.29 -25.92
CA THR A 101 -13.68 -0.53 -27.06
C THR A 101 -14.27 0.38 -28.12
N VAL A 102 -13.68 0.37 -29.31
CA VAL A 102 -14.09 1.22 -30.42
C VAL A 102 -14.66 0.35 -31.53
N LYS A 103 -15.87 0.67 -31.97
CA LYS A 103 -16.50 -0.02 -33.10
C LYS A 103 -15.87 0.44 -34.41
N LEU A 104 -15.40 -0.51 -35.19
CA LEU A 104 -14.86 -0.30 -36.52
C LEU A 104 -16.00 -0.13 -37.54
N ARG A 105 -15.71 0.59 -38.62
CA ARG A 105 -16.69 0.92 -39.68
C ARG A 105 -17.30 -0.31 -40.38
N PHE A 106 -16.69 -1.50 -40.22
CA PHE A 106 -17.13 -2.77 -40.80
C PHE A 106 -17.53 -3.82 -39.76
N GLY A 107 -18.02 -3.40 -38.59
CA GLY A 107 -18.65 -4.31 -37.60
C GLY A 107 -17.68 -5.04 -36.67
N GLY A 108 -16.37 -4.83 -36.79
CA GLY A 108 -15.39 -5.32 -35.81
C GLY A 108 -15.29 -4.40 -34.59
N GLU A 109 -14.76 -4.92 -33.49
CA GLU A 109 -14.38 -4.13 -32.32
C GLU A 109 -12.86 -4.17 -32.16
N ARG A 110 -12.27 -3.04 -31.76
CA ARG A 110 -10.88 -3.00 -31.30
C ARG A 110 -10.80 -2.38 -29.91
N VAL A 111 -9.90 -2.89 -29.10
CA VAL A 111 -9.54 -2.26 -27.83
C VAL A 111 -8.44 -1.24 -28.11
N GLU A 112 -8.72 0.02 -27.86
CA GLU A 112 -7.71 1.08 -27.80
C GLU A 112 -7.34 1.33 -26.34
N ILE A 113 -6.04 1.56 -26.10
CA ILE A 113 -5.51 1.92 -24.80
C ILE A 113 -5.08 3.39 -24.90
N ASP A 114 -5.81 4.27 -24.24
CA ASP A 114 -5.44 5.67 -24.09
C ASP A 114 -4.55 5.81 -22.83
N GLU A 115 -3.36 6.40 -22.98
CA GLU A 115 -2.51 6.79 -21.85
C GLU A 115 -2.77 8.25 -21.52
N ILE A 116 -3.23 8.51 -20.29
CA ILE A 116 -3.57 9.85 -19.83
C ILE A 116 -2.71 10.17 -18.61
N GLU A 117 -1.98 11.28 -18.65
CA GLU A 117 -1.35 11.80 -17.44
C GLU A 117 -2.43 12.37 -16.52
N VAL A 118 -2.59 11.76 -15.34
CA VAL A 118 -3.66 12.06 -14.40
C VAL A 118 -3.17 12.74 -13.13
N GLY A 119 -1.87 13.07 -13.03
CA GLY A 119 -1.33 13.83 -11.91
C GLY A 119 0.11 13.51 -11.58
N THR A 120 0.50 13.86 -10.36
CA THR A 120 1.84 13.64 -9.83
C THR A 120 1.75 12.78 -8.57
N LEU A 121 2.66 11.84 -8.39
CA LEU A 121 2.68 10.95 -7.22
C LEU A 121 4.07 10.84 -6.61
N TRP A 122 4.12 10.92 -5.28
CA TRP A 122 5.32 10.67 -4.48
C TRP A 122 5.24 9.27 -3.90
N VAL A 123 6.17 8.41 -4.32
CA VAL A 123 6.21 7.01 -3.86
C VAL A 123 6.70 7.00 -2.41
N ALA A 124 5.83 6.61 -1.49
CA ALA A 124 6.16 6.53 -0.06
C ALA A 124 6.90 5.23 0.29
N GLY A 125 6.67 4.14 -0.47
CA GLY A 125 7.30 2.85 -0.24
C GLY A 125 6.39 1.67 -0.59
N ARG A 126 6.76 0.47 -0.11
CA ARG A 126 5.95 -0.76 -0.23
C ARG A 126 5.16 -1.00 1.05
N PHE A 127 3.87 -1.29 0.91
CA PHE A 127 2.94 -1.50 2.01
C PHE A 127 1.96 -2.65 1.69
N GLU A 128 1.42 -3.29 2.73
CA GLU A 128 0.43 -4.36 2.59
C GLU A 128 -0.97 -3.79 2.30
N TRP A 129 -1.63 -4.36 1.30
CA TRP A 129 -3.02 -4.07 0.94
C TRP A 129 -3.81 -5.36 0.91
N THR A 130 -5.04 -5.31 1.40
CA THR A 130 -5.96 -6.45 1.42
C THR A 130 -7.04 -6.20 0.37
N GLN A 131 -7.22 -7.17 -0.52
CA GLN A 131 -8.21 -7.12 -1.58
C GLN A 131 -9.04 -8.42 -1.58
N PRO A 132 -10.35 -8.34 -1.86
CA PRO A 132 -11.15 -9.52 -2.11
C PRO A 132 -10.78 -10.08 -3.50
N VAL A 133 -10.26 -11.31 -3.54
CA VAL A 133 -10.01 -12.08 -4.78
C VAL A 133 -10.87 -13.33 -4.70
N ASP A 134 -11.84 -13.46 -5.62
CA ASP A 134 -12.76 -14.61 -5.67
C ASP A 134 -13.47 -14.90 -4.33
N GLY A 135 -13.83 -13.84 -3.60
CA GLY A 135 -14.51 -13.93 -2.30
C GLY A 135 -13.59 -14.23 -1.11
N VAL A 136 -12.27 -14.35 -1.33
CA VAL A 136 -11.26 -14.54 -0.28
C VAL A 136 -10.45 -13.27 -0.09
N ALA A 137 -10.26 -12.84 1.16
CA ALA A 137 -9.40 -11.71 1.47
C ALA A 137 -7.93 -12.10 1.26
N GLU A 138 -7.29 -11.49 0.25
CA GLU A 138 -5.87 -11.70 -0.05
C GLU A 138 -5.06 -10.44 0.26
N THR A 139 -4.03 -10.59 1.10
CA THR A 139 -3.10 -9.51 1.46
C THR A 139 -1.81 -9.62 0.66
N ARG A 140 -1.44 -8.55 -0.04
CA ARG A 140 -0.22 -8.48 -0.86
C ARG A 140 0.55 -7.18 -0.63
N GLU A 141 1.86 -7.19 -0.83
CA GLU A 141 2.69 -5.98 -0.79
C GLU A 141 2.66 -5.22 -2.10
N TRP A 142 2.43 -3.91 -2.03
CA TRP A 142 2.34 -3.02 -3.18
C TRP A 142 3.11 -1.73 -2.96
N ASN A 143 3.70 -1.19 -4.03
CA ASN A 143 4.14 0.20 -3.99
C ASN A 143 2.93 1.10 -3.77
N THR A 144 3.10 2.05 -2.86
CA THR A 144 2.05 2.97 -2.43
C THR A 144 2.61 4.37 -2.49
N GLY A 145 1.83 5.27 -3.08
CA GLY A 145 2.20 6.66 -3.23
C GLY A 145 1.13 7.62 -2.76
N LEU A 146 1.56 8.84 -2.46
CA LEU A 146 0.70 9.98 -2.22
C LEU A 146 0.41 10.66 -3.56
N LEU A 147 -0.85 10.65 -3.98
CA LEU A 147 -1.29 11.21 -5.25
C LEU A 147 -1.71 12.68 -5.08
N ALA A 148 -1.10 13.58 -5.86
CA ALA A 148 -1.67 14.90 -6.12
C ALA A 148 -2.64 14.79 -7.29
N GLU A 149 -3.92 14.95 -7.02
CA GLU A 149 -4.89 15.14 -8.09
C GLU A 149 -4.69 16.51 -8.75
N PRO A 150 -4.71 16.58 -10.09
CA PRO A 150 -4.53 17.81 -10.85
C PRO A 150 -5.65 18.83 -10.64
N ARG A 151 -6.77 18.42 -10.04
CA ARG A 151 -7.92 19.30 -9.74
C ARG A 151 -7.99 19.78 -8.30
N GLY A 152 -7.01 19.40 -7.46
CA GLY A 152 -6.87 19.92 -6.10
C GLY A 152 -8.04 19.57 -5.17
N GLY A 153 -7.83 18.60 -4.29
CA GLY A 153 -8.59 18.54 -3.04
C GLY A 153 -9.09 17.16 -2.66
N TYR A 154 -8.23 16.34 -2.07
CA TYR A 154 -8.72 15.38 -1.10
C TYR A 154 -8.97 16.11 0.22
N PRO A 155 -10.21 16.10 0.77
CA PRO A 155 -10.49 16.74 2.04
C PRO A 155 -9.69 16.14 3.19
N VAL A 156 -9.50 16.99 4.21
CA VAL A 156 -8.68 16.88 5.43
C VAL A 156 -9.02 15.69 6.34
N ALA A 157 -9.90 14.77 5.94
CA ALA A 157 -10.23 13.57 6.71
C ALA A 157 -9.72 12.28 6.08
N SER A 158 -9.15 12.32 4.86
CA SER A 158 -9.12 11.14 4.01
C SER A 158 -7.73 10.81 3.46
N LEU A 159 -6.73 10.61 4.34
CA LEU A 159 -5.41 10.11 3.91
C LEU A 159 -5.54 8.77 3.14
N ARG A 160 -6.50 7.92 3.52
CA ARG A 160 -6.84 6.69 2.77
C ARG A 160 -7.27 6.93 1.32
N GLN A 161 -7.87 8.09 1.02
CA GLN A 161 -8.35 8.41 -0.33
C GLN A 161 -7.26 9.06 -1.20
N ALA A 162 -6.30 9.78 -0.58
CA ALA A 162 -5.17 10.39 -1.28
C ALA A 162 -4.00 9.42 -1.51
N VAL A 163 -4.05 8.25 -0.89
CA VAL A 163 -3.04 7.20 -1.01
C VAL A 163 -3.53 6.17 -2.01
N ALA A 164 -2.72 5.92 -3.03
CA ALA A 164 -3.05 4.96 -4.08
C ALA A 164 -2.00 3.88 -4.20
N ARG A 165 -2.46 2.66 -4.49
CA ARG A 165 -1.58 1.63 -5.02
C ARG A 165 -1.11 2.03 -6.40
N CYS A 166 0.17 1.77 -6.63
CA CYS A 166 0.77 2.04 -7.92
C CYS A 166 1.76 0.95 -8.31
N ARG A 167 2.00 0.82 -9.60
CA ARG A 167 3.16 0.12 -10.14
C ARG A 167 4.18 1.16 -10.54
N VAL A 168 5.42 0.96 -10.09
CA VAL A 168 6.56 1.77 -10.51
C VAL A 168 7.23 1.00 -11.64
N ASN A 169 7.39 1.64 -12.80
CA ASN A 169 8.07 1.09 -13.96
C ASN A 169 9.17 2.06 -14.43
N GLU A 170 9.86 1.71 -15.51
CA GLU A 170 10.93 2.53 -16.09
C GLU A 170 10.42 3.87 -16.64
N HIS A 171 9.15 3.93 -17.05
CA HIS A 171 8.52 5.10 -17.67
C HIS A 171 7.79 6.02 -16.68
N GLY A 172 7.66 5.63 -15.41
CA GLY A 172 6.97 6.42 -14.39
C GLY A 172 6.16 5.57 -13.40
N VAL A 173 4.95 6.04 -13.10
CA VAL A 173 4.04 5.41 -12.14
C VAL A 173 2.68 5.18 -12.78
N THR A 174 2.17 3.96 -12.67
CA THR A 174 0.82 3.59 -13.13
C THR A 174 -0.07 3.32 -11.93
N LEU A 175 -1.25 3.94 -11.88
CA LEU A 175 -2.24 3.64 -10.82
C LEU A 175 -2.87 2.28 -11.02
N VAL A 176 -3.16 1.60 -9.91
CA VAL A 176 -3.93 0.37 -9.90
C VAL A 176 -5.33 0.70 -9.40
N ARG A 177 -6.32 0.77 -10.30
CA ARG A 177 -7.73 0.97 -9.95
C ARG A 177 -8.36 -0.37 -9.59
N ASP A 178 -8.34 -0.71 -8.31
CA ASP A 178 -8.98 -1.93 -7.82
C ASP A 178 -10.22 -1.57 -7.01
N GLY A 179 -11.39 -1.87 -7.57
CA GLY A 179 -12.72 -1.53 -7.04
C GLY A 179 -13.13 -2.33 -5.81
N GLY A 180 -12.36 -2.23 -4.72
CA GLY A 180 -12.67 -2.89 -3.45
C GLY A 180 -11.47 -3.22 -2.57
N ALA A 181 -10.27 -2.70 -2.87
CA ALA A 181 -9.10 -2.94 -2.04
C ALA A 181 -8.98 -1.93 -0.91
N GLU A 182 -8.67 -2.42 0.29
CA GLU A 182 -8.51 -1.60 1.47
C GLU A 182 -7.07 -1.63 1.99
N LEU A 183 -6.57 -0.45 2.34
CA LEU A 183 -5.33 -0.31 3.07
C LEU A 183 -5.57 -0.71 4.52
N GLU A 184 -4.77 -1.67 5.01
CA GLU A 184 -4.83 -2.08 6.40
C GLU A 184 -4.60 -0.88 7.32
N ALA A 185 -5.42 -0.74 8.37
CA ALA A 185 -5.38 0.42 9.26
C ALA A 185 -3.98 0.65 9.88
N ARG A 186 -3.23 -0.43 10.15
CA ARG A 186 -1.86 -0.39 10.68
C ARG A 186 -0.83 0.20 9.72
N ALA A 187 -1.10 0.21 8.42
CA ALA A 187 -0.18 0.78 7.43
C ALA A 187 -0.26 2.31 7.37
N VAL A 188 -1.37 2.91 7.81
CA VAL A 188 -1.59 4.37 7.75
C VAL A 188 -0.52 5.17 8.52
N PRO A 189 -0.17 4.84 9.78
CA PRO A 189 0.91 5.53 10.49
C PRO A 189 2.28 5.37 9.82
N LEU A 190 2.55 4.19 9.25
CA LEU A 190 3.81 3.90 8.56
C LEU A 190 3.95 4.74 7.28
N ILE A 191 2.87 4.90 6.52
CA ILE A 191 2.83 5.77 5.34
C ILE A 191 3.03 7.23 5.74
N ALA A 192 2.35 7.70 6.80
CA ALA A 192 2.54 9.06 7.29
C ALA A 192 3.98 9.31 7.75
N GLN A 193 4.63 8.33 8.37
CA GLN A 193 6.06 8.42 8.73
C GLN A 193 6.94 8.44 7.48
N ALA A 194 6.65 7.61 6.47
CA ALA A 194 7.39 7.60 5.21
C ALA A 194 7.30 8.94 4.47
N VAL A 195 6.11 9.56 4.44
CA VAL A 195 5.91 10.90 3.89
C VAL A 195 6.72 11.95 4.66
N ARG A 196 6.75 11.89 5.99
CA ARG A 196 7.62 12.79 6.79
C ARG A 196 9.09 12.62 6.44
N ARG A 197 9.57 11.38 6.27
CA ARG A 197 10.95 11.14 5.83
C ARG A 197 11.25 11.70 4.44
N LEU A 198 10.26 11.71 3.53
CA LEU A 198 10.41 12.38 2.24
C LEU A 198 10.55 13.89 2.41
N LEU A 199 9.77 14.48 3.32
CA LEU A 199 9.87 15.90 3.67
C LEU A 199 11.18 16.25 4.37
N ASP A 200 11.68 15.39 5.25
CA ASP A 200 12.89 15.65 6.03
C ASP A 200 14.18 15.30 5.28
N ARG A 201 14.06 14.81 4.03
CA ARG A 201 15.22 14.46 3.22
C ARG A 201 16.00 15.74 2.92
N PRO A 202 17.30 15.83 3.28
CA PRO A 202 18.09 17.01 2.97
C PRO A 202 18.09 17.20 1.46
N GLU A 203 17.89 18.45 1.02
CA GLU A 203 18.02 18.81 -0.40
C GLU A 203 19.37 18.29 -0.88
N LYS A 204 19.34 17.30 -1.79
CA LYS A 204 20.55 16.91 -2.47
C LYS A 204 20.95 18.15 -3.25
N PRO A 205 22.12 18.78 -3.00
CA PRO A 205 22.48 20.01 -3.68
C PRO A 205 22.35 19.76 -5.17
N SER A 206 21.38 20.45 -5.78
CA SER A 206 21.19 20.48 -7.22
C SER A 206 22.57 20.79 -7.80
N GLY A 207 23.13 19.84 -8.53
CA GLY A 207 24.49 19.94 -9.02
C GLY A 207 24.66 21.27 -9.73
N ALA A 208 25.39 22.18 -9.08
CA ALA A 208 25.81 23.43 -9.65
C ALA A 208 26.41 23.13 -11.02
N GLY A 209 25.93 23.85 -12.02
CA GLY A 209 26.25 23.65 -13.41
C GLY A 209 27.75 23.44 -13.62
N ARG A 210 28.10 22.41 -14.40
CA ARG A 210 29.37 22.41 -15.11
C ARG A 210 29.34 23.60 -16.07
N ALA A 211 29.81 24.75 -15.60
CA ALA A 211 30.33 25.77 -16.47
C ALA A 211 31.55 25.17 -17.17
N HIS A 212 31.35 24.67 -18.40
CA HIS A 212 32.46 24.47 -19.32
C HIS A 212 32.95 25.86 -19.72
N ALA A 213 34.00 26.32 -19.02
CA ALA A 213 34.84 27.39 -19.51
C ALA A 213 35.48 26.93 -20.82
N SER A 214 35.40 27.83 -21.81
CA SER A 214 36.03 27.73 -23.13
C SER A 214 37.54 27.77 -23.06
#